data_AF-A0A924UCL4-F1
#
_entry.id   AF-A0A924UCL4-F1
#
_cell.length_a   1.000
_cell.length_b   1.000
_cell.length_c   1.000
_cell.angle_alpha   90.00
_cell.angle_beta   90.00
_cell.angle_gamma   90.00
#
_symmetry.space_group_name_H-M   'P 1'
#
loop_
_entity.id
_entity.type
_entity.pdbx_description
1 polymer ?
#
loop_
_entity_poly.entity_id
_entity_poly.type
_entity_poly.pdbx_seq_one_letter_code
_entity_poly.pdbx_strand_id
1 'polypeptide(L)'
;MNSRHNMRDVFPATGTTITAKSWMTEAPMRMLMNNLHPDVAENPHELVVYGGIGRAAGTWEDFDKIVATLKTLNDDETLLVQSGKPVGVFRT
;
A
#
# COMPACT_ATOMS: atom_id res chain seq x y z
N MET A 1 6.50 -21.23 0.79
CA MET A 1 6.14 -20.19 1.78
C MET A 1 4.92 -19.45 1.27
N ASN A 2 3.90 -19.22 2.11
CA ASN A 2 2.73 -18.44 1.70
C ASN A 2 3.15 -16.96 1.56
N SER A 3 3.22 -16.44 0.33
CA SER A 3 3.64 -15.06 0.05
C SER A 3 2.67 -13.98 0.56
N ARG A 4 1.49 -14.41 1.04
CA ARG A 4 0.45 -13.54 1.61
C ARG A 4 0.47 -13.50 3.14
N HIS A 5 1.18 -14.41 3.80
CA HIS A 5 1.28 -14.43 5.25
C HIS A 5 2.53 -13.69 5.73
N ASN A 6 2.36 -12.74 6.65
CA ASN A 6 3.46 -12.04 7.35
C ASN A 6 2.95 -11.52 8.70
N MET A 7 3.75 -11.64 9.75
CA MET A 7 3.42 -11.24 11.12
C MET A 7 3.63 -9.75 11.41
N ARG A 8 3.92 -8.94 10.40
CA ARG A 8 4.15 -7.51 10.58
C ARG A 8 2.85 -6.75 10.78
N ASP A 9 2.85 -5.84 11.73
CA ASP A 9 1.80 -4.84 11.87
C ASP A 9 2.13 -3.61 11.02
N VAL A 10 1.11 -3.04 10.39
CA VAL A 10 1.25 -1.89 9.48
C VAL A 10 0.57 -0.69 10.10
N PHE A 11 1.29 0.43 10.17
CA PHE A 11 0.77 1.70 10.68
C PHE A 11 1.03 2.81 9.66
N PRO A 12 0.02 3.61 9.29
CA PRO A 12 0.25 4.78 8.45
C PRO A 12 1.04 5.84 9.22
N ALA A 13 1.86 6.62 8.50
CA ALA A 13 2.48 7.81 9.08
C ALA A 13 1.41 8.82 9.52
N THR A 14 1.65 9.52 10.62
CA THR A 14 0.74 10.53 11.20
C THR A 14 1.38 11.92 11.21
N GLY A 15 0.57 12.95 11.45
CA GLY A 15 1.05 14.35 11.44
C GLY A 15 1.31 14.91 10.04
N THR A 16 1.94 16.08 10.00
CA THR A 16 2.12 16.90 8.78
C THR A 16 3.40 16.60 8.01
N THR A 17 4.33 15.82 8.58
CA THR A 17 5.57 15.44 7.90
C THR A 17 5.28 14.35 6.86
N ILE A 18 5.73 14.53 5.62
CA ILE A 18 5.55 13.55 4.53
C ILE A 18 6.83 12.75 4.30
N THR A 19 6.69 11.53 3.78
CA THR A 19 7.80 10.64 3.40
C THR A 19 7.90 10.39 1.90
N ALA A 20 6.82 10.62 1.16
CA ALA A 20 6.79 10.72 -0.30
C ALA A 20 7.12 12.13 -0.78
N LYS A 21 7.21 12.32 -2.10
CA LYS A 21 7.59 13.60 -2.74
C LYS A 21 6.51 14.68 -2.65
N SER A 22 5.24 14.29 -2.54
CA SER A 22 4.11 15.22 -2.46
C SER A 22 2.95 14.62 -1.67
N TRP A 23 1.99 15.45 -1.25
CA TRP A 23 0.78 14.96 -0.60
C TRP A 23 -0.05 14.03 -1.50
N MET A 24 0.02 14.23 -2.82
CA MET A 24 -0.69 13.39 -3.80
C MET A 24 -0.16 11.95 -3.82
N THR A 25 1.10 11.74 -3.44
CA THR A 25 1.72 10.41 -3.36
C THR A 25 1.76 9.86 -1.93
N GLU A 26 1.88 10.74 -0.93
CA GLU A 26 1.78 10.39 0.49
C GLU A 26 0.38 9.89 0.87
N ALA A 27 -0.67 10.58 0.42
CA ALA A 27 -2.05 10.25 0.76
C ALA A 27 -2.45 8.80 0.38
N PRO A 28 -2.30 8.32 -0.87
CA PRO A 28 -2.63 6.95 -1.21
C PRO A 28 -1.76 5.93 -0.46
N MET A 29 -0.50 6.25 -0.16
CA MET A 29 0.36 5.39 0.65
C MET A 29 -0.16 5.25 2.09
N ARG A 30 -0.53 6.36 2.74
CA ARG A 30 -1.13 6.33 4.08
C ARG A 30 -2.46 5.58 4.08
N MET A 31 -3.31 5.79 3.07
CA MET A 31 -4.59 5.08 2.96
C MET A 31 -4.39 3.57 2.75
N LEU A 32 -3.41 3.17 1.94
CA LEU A 32 -3.05 1.77 1.77
C LEU A 32 -2.58 1.14 3.09
N MET A 33 -1.72 1.84 3.84
CA MET A 33 -1.24 1.37 5.15
C MET A 33 -2.38 1.33 6.18
N ASN A 34 -3.28 2.32 6.16
CA ASN A 34 -4.44 2.37 7.04
C ASN A 34 -5.40 1.20 6.81
N ASN A 35 -5.60 0.77 5.56
CA ASN A 35 -6.39 -0.43 5.25
C ASN A 35 -5.82 -1.71 5.88
N LEU A 36 -4.55 -1.73 6.31
CA LEU A 36 -3.91 -2.87 6.98
C LEU A 36 -3.59 -2.59 8.44
N HIS A 37 -4.12 -1.51 9.02
CA HIS A 37 -3.96 -1.23 10.43
C HIS A 37 -4.65 -2.33 11.27
N PRO A 38 -4.03 -2.83 12.37
CA PRO A 38 -4.62 -3.88 13.20
C PRO A 38 -6.02 -3.58 13.73
N ASP A 39 -6.30 -2.31 14.05
CA ASP A 39 -7.63 -1.86 14.51
C ASP A 39 -8.63 -1.61 13.36
N VAL A 40 -8.23 -1.77 12.10
CA VAL A 40 -9.07 -1.49 10.91
C VAL A 40 -9.36 -2.76 10.11
N ALA A 41 -8.34 -3.58 9.85
CA ALA A 41 -8.44 -4.78 9.02
C ALA A 41 -8.96 -5.99 9.81
N GLU A 42 -9.81 -6.81 9.18
CA GLU A 42 -10.28 -8.09 9.73
C GLU A 42 -9.13 -9.10 9.89
N ASN A 43 -8.16 -9.14 8.96
CA ASN A 43 -6.99 -10.01 9.04
C ASN A 43 -5.78 -9.40 8.27
N PRO A 44 -5.08 -8.43 8.87
CA PRO A 44 -4.01 -7.67 8.20
C PRO A 44 -2.80 -8.52 7.81
N HIS A 45 -2.49 -9.58 8.58
CA HIS A 45 -1.35 -10.47 8.34
C HIS A 45 -1.48 -11.29 7.04
N GLU A 46 -2.70 -11.42 6.53
CA GLU A 46 -3.04 -12.01 5.21
C GLU A 46 -3.43 -10.97 4.15
N LEU A 47 -3.15 -9.69 4.41
CA LEU A 47 -3.52 -8.51 3.62
C LEU A 47 -5.03 -8.26 3.48
N VAL A 48 -5.86 -8.96 4.27
CA VAL A 48 -7.33 -8.90 4.17
C VAL A 48 -7.86 -7.72 4.99
N VAL A 49 -8.64 -6.86 4.33
CA VAL A 49 -9.25 -5.67 4.94
C VAL A 49 -10.62 -6.02 5.51
N TYR A 50 -11.56 -6.43 4.67
CA TYR A 50 -12.89 -6.89 5.08
C TYR A 50 -13.56 -7.71 3.96
N GLY A 51 -14.72 -8.31 4.26
CA GLY A 51 -15.55 -8.96 3.24
C GLY A 51 -14.98 -10.28 2.75
N GLY A 52 -14.45 -11.09 3.67
CA GLY A 52 -13.91 -12.43 3.37
C GLY A 52 -12.47 -12.38 2.86
N ILE A 53 -12.27 -12.26 1.55
CA ILE A 53 -10.92 -12.27 0.93
C ILE A 53 -10.56 -10.96 0.23
N GLY A 54 -11.28 -9.87 0.52
CA GLY A 54 -10.98 -8.53 0.01
C GLY A 54 -9.64 -8.04 0.56
N ARG A 55 -8.63 -7.92 -0.30
CA ARG A 55 -7.25 -7.59 0.09
C ARG A 55 -6.80 -6.22 -0.38
N ALA A 56 -5.90 -5.61 0.37
CA ALA A 56 -5.28 -4.32 0.03
C ALA A 56 -4.21 -4.45 -1.08
N ALA A 57 -3.53 -5.60 -1.17
CA ALA A 57 -2.52 -5.91 -2.18
C ALA A 57 -2.52 -7.40 -2.54
N GLY A 58 -1.89 -7.78 -3.66
CA GLY A 58 -1.87 -9.17 -4.14
C GLY A 58 -1.04 -10.11 -3.26
N THR A 59 0.13 -9.64 -2.83
CA THR A 59 1.09 -10.30 -1.95
C THR A 59 1.83 -9.25 -1.12
N TRP A 60 2.61 -9.68 -0.12
CA TRP A 60 3.41 -8.75 0.67
C TRP A 60 4.51 -8.07 -0.15
N GLU A 61 5.08 -8.77 -1.14
CA GLU A 61 6.02 -8.20 -2.09
C GLU A 61 5.37 -7.09 -2.95
N ASP A 62 4.12 -7.30 -3.38
CA ASP A 62 3.38 -6.27 -4.12
C ASP A 62 3.10 -5.04 -3.26
N PHE A 63 2.70 -5.23 -1.99
CA PHE A 63 2.53 -4.13 -1.04
C PHE A 63 3.84 -3.34 -0.89
N ASP A 64 4.97 -4.03 -0.66
CA ASP A 64 6.27 -3.38 -0.47
C ASP A 64 6.68 -2.57 -1.70
N LYS A 65 6.44 -3.12 -2.90
CA LYS A 65 6.69 -2.41 -4.15
C LYS A 65 5.77 -1.21 -4.36
N ILE A 66 4.48 -1.31 -4.00
CA ILE A 66 3.55 -0.16 -4.08
C ILE A 66 4.03 0.96 -3.15
N VAL A 67 4.32 0.64 -1.89
CA VAL A 67 4.80 1.63 -0.90
C VAL A 67 6.12 2.25 -1.35
N ALA A 68 7.09 1.45 -1.81
CA ALA A 68 8.36 1.95 -2.30
C ALA A 68 8.19 2.87 -3.53
N THR A 69 7.31 2.47 -4.47
CA THR A 69 7.05 3.26 -5.68
C THR A 69 6.39 4.59 -5.35
N LEU A 70 5.38 4.62 -4.47
CA LEU A 70 4.70 5.86 -4.07
C LEU A 70 5.66 6.86 -3.40
N LYS A 71 6.65 6.40 -2.64
CA LYS A 71 7.67 7.29 -2.05
C LYS A 71 8.51 8.04 -3.08
N THR A 72 8.71 7.44 -4.26
CA THR A 72 9.58 7.97 -5.32
C THR A 72 8.82 8.50 -6.54
N LEU A 73 7.51 8.32 -6.62
CA LEU A 73 6.68 8.72 -7.75
C LEU A 73 6.69 10.24 -7.92
N ASN A 74 7.01 10.72 -9.13
CA ASN A 74 6.99 12.14 -9.46
C ASN A 74 5.56 12.66 -9.71
N ASP A 75 5.37 13.98 -9.64
CA ASP A 75 4.05 14.60 -9.84
C ASP A 75 3.54 14.48 -11.29
N ASP A 76 4.42 14.18 -12.24
CA ASP A 76 4.10 13.89 -13.65
C ASP A 76 4.14 12.39 -13.98
N GLU A 77 4.09 11.52 -12.97
CA GLU A 77 4.08 10.07 -13.12
C GLU A 77 2.83 9.42 -12.51
N THR A 78 2.36 8.36 -13.15
CA THR A 78 1.22 7.55 -12.69
C THR A 78 1.64 6.10 -12.48
N LEU A 79 1.44 5.57 -11.27
CA LEU A 79 1.56 4.15 -10.95
C LEU A 79 0.29 3.40 -11.36
N LEU A 80 0.46 2.35 -12.18
CA LEU A 80 -0.61 1.41 -12.51
C LEU A 80 -0.58 0.22 -11.54
N VAL A 81 -1.72 -0.03 -10.88
CA VAL A 81 -1.95 -1.20 -10.02
C VAL A 81 -3.04 -2.07 -10.62
N GLN A 82 -2.73 -3.33 -10.91
CA GLN A 82 -3.67 -4.30 -11.48
C GLN A 82 -3.89 -5.44 -10.49
N SER A 83 -5.14 -5.61 -10.03
CA SER A 83 -5.49 -6.63 -9.02
C SER A 83 -4.56 -6.65 -7.79
N GLY A 84 -4.13 -5.47 -7.33
CA GLY A 84 -3.25 -5.32 -6.17
C GLY A 84 -1.75 -5.53 -6.45
N LYS A 85 -1.35 -5.66 -7.72
CA LYS A 85 0.06 -5.73 -8.17
C LYS A 85 0.49 -4.42 -8.85
N PRO A 86 1.62 -3.80 -8.48
CA PRO A 86 2.17 -2.67 -9.20
C PRO A 86 2.77 -3.14 -10.53
N VAL A 87 2.18 -2.73 -11.66
CA VAL A 87 2.55 -3.24 -13.00
C VAL A 87 3.39 -2.28 -13.83
N GLY A 88 3.45 -1.00 -13.48
CA GLY A 88 4.30 -0.03 -14.17
C GLY A 88 4.07 1.40 -13.74
N VAL A 89 5.00 2.28 -14.10
CA VAL A 89 4.92 3.73 -13.91
C VAL A 89 5.10 4.39 -15.27
N PHE A 90 4.25 5.38 -15.58
CA PHE A 90 4.28 6.10 -16.85
C PHE A 90 4.16 7.60 -16.61
N ARG A 91 4.76 8.40 -17.49
CA ARG A 91 4.61 9.86 -17.48
C ARG A 91 3.22 10.26 -17.99
N THR A 92 2.60 11.27 -17.36
CA THR A 92 1.26 11.77 -17.69
C THR A 92 1.20 13.29 -17.74
#